data_AF-A0A2X3IYW3-F1
#
_entry.id   AF-A0A2X3IYW3-F1
#
_cell.length_a   1.000
_cell.length_b   1.000
_cell.length_c   1.000
_cell.angle_alpha   90.00
_cell.angle_beta   90.00
_cell.angle_gamma   90.00
#
_symmetry.space_group_name_H-M   'P 1'
#
loop_
_entity.id
_entity.type
_entity.pdbx_description
1 polymer ?
#
loop_
_entity_poly.entity_id
_entity_poly.type
_entity_poly.pdbx_seq_one_letter_code
_entity_poly.pdbx_strand_id
1 'polypeptide(L)' 'MDIIITCQGGDYTKAIYPALINHGWQGYWIDAASALRMDERACIILDPVNRENIDRAVKRELNCLSAATAPLR' A
#
# COMPACT_ATOMS: atom_id res chain seq x y z
N MET A 1 1.68 1.51 -16.40
CA MET A 1 2.43 2.05 -15.23
C MET A 1 2.55 0.91 -14.25
N ASP A 2 3.76 0.64 -13.79
CA ASP A 2 4.06 -0.55 -13.00
C ASP A 2 4.01 -0.25 -11.49
N ILE A 3 4.28 1.00 -11.10
CA ILE A 3 4.30 1.44 -9.70
C ILE A 3 3.70 2.84 -9.60
N ILE A 4 2.87 3.07 -8.58
CA ILE A 4 2.36 4.38 -8.18
C ILE A 4 2.77 4.62 -6.72
N ILE A 5 3.40 5.77 -6.47
CA ILE A 5 3.77 6.22 -5.12
C ILE A 5 2.99 7.49 -4.83
N THR A 6 2.24 7.52 -3.72
CA THR A 6 1.45 8.68 -3.32
C THR A 6 1.69 9.09 -1.88
N CYS A 7 1.74 10.40 -1.68
CA CYS A 7 1.76 11.06 -0.37
C CYS A 7 0.64 12.10 -0.26
N GLN A 8 -0.37 12.03 -1.12
CA GLN A 8 -1.42 13.05 -1.21
C GLN A 8 -2.28 13.08 0.06
N GLY A 9 -2.70 11.91 0.55
CA GLY A 9 -3.61 11.78 1.68
C GLY A 9 -4.67 10.69 1.49
N GLY A 10 -5.35 10.34 2.58
CA GLY A 10 -6.29 9.21 2.61
C GLY A 10 -7.54 9.41 1.75
N ASP A 11 -7.97 10.64 1.49
CA ASP A 11 -9.13 10.93 0.64
C ASP A 11 -8.83 10.63 -0.83
N TYR A 12 -7.62 10.96 -1.30
CA TYR A 12 -7.16 10.56 -2.63
C TYR A 12 -7.06 9.05 -2.76
N THR A 13 -6.50 8.36 -1.76
CA THR A 13 -6.44 6.90 -1.74
C THR A 13 -7.83 6.28 -1.85
N LYS A 14 -8.79 6.73 -1.03
CA LYS A 14 -10.17 6.21 -1.06
C LYS A 14 -10.90 6.48 -2.38
N ALA A 15 -10.58 7.57 -3.07
CA ALA A 15 -11.19 7.91 -4.35
C ALA A 15 -10.56 7.15 -5.53
N ILE A 16 -9.23 7.05 -5.57
CA ILE A 16 -8.49 6.62 -6.77
C ILE A 16 -8.10 5.14 -6.72
N TYR A 17 -7.68 4.62 -5.57
CA TYR A 17 -7.21 3.24 -5.47
C TYR A 17 -8.29 2.21 -5.86
N PRO A 18 -9.54 2.29 -5.37
CA PRO A 18 -10.60 1.37 -5.81
C PRO A 18 -10.89 1.48 -7.31
N ALA A 19 -10.87 2.70 -7.87
CA ALA A 19 -11.12 2.93 -9.29
C ALA A 19 -10.03 2.27 -10.16
N LEU A 20 -8.75 2.39 -9.78
CA LEU A 20 -7.63 1.77 -10.49
C LEU A 20 -7.75 0.25 -10.53
N ILE A 21 -8.04 -0.39 -9.40
CA ILE A 21 -8.21 -1.84 -9.33
C ILE A 21 -9.41 -2.30 -10.17
N ASN A 22 -10.52 -1.56 -10.11
CA ASN A 22 -11.72 -1.87 -10.89
C ASN A 22 -11.48 -1.76 -12.41
N HIS A 23 -10.52 -0.94 -12.83
CA HIS A 23 -10.06 -0.86 -14.22
C HIS A 23 -9.01 -1.92 -14.59
N GLY A 24 -8.73 -2.87 -13.71
CA GLY A 24 -7.82 -3.99 -13.97
C GLY A 24 -6.35 -3.64 -13.84
N TRP A 25 -6.00 -2.54 -13.16
CA TRP A 25 -4.60 -2.22 -12.88
C TRP A 25 -4.00 -3.18 -11.85
N GLN A 26 -2.82 -3.72 -12.16
CA GLN A 26 -2.15 -4.77 -11.37
C GLN A 26 -0.76 -4.34 -10.84
N GLY A 27 -0.41 -3.06 -10.94
CA GLY A 27 0.88 -2.56 -10.47
C GLY A 27 0.95 -2.35 -8.95
N TYR A 28 2.12 -1.90 -8.47
CA TYR A 28 2.36 -1.66 -7.04
C TYR A 28 1.87 -0.29 -6.60
N TRP A 29 1.01 -0.24 -5.58
CA TRP A 29 0.55 0.97 -4.92
C TRP A 29 1.33 1.17 -3.61
N ILE A 30 2.13 2.22 -3.54
CA ILE A 30 2.89 2.60 -2.35
C ILE A 30 2.30 3.89 -1.79
N ASP A 31 1.78 3.82 -0.56
CA ASP A 31 0.97 4.89 0.01
C ASP A 31 1.50 5.36 1.37
N ALA A 32 1.69 6.66 1.56
CA ALA A 32 2.00 7.23 2.86
C ALA A 32 0.76 7.41 3.78
N ALA A 33 -0.44 7.41 3.22
CA ALA A 33 -1.67 7.60 3.96
C ALA A 33 -2.03 6.38 4.82
N SER A 34 -2.83 6.61 5.87
CA SER A 34 -3.31 5.55 6.76
C SER A 34 -4.47 4.74 6.20
N ALA A 35 -5.06 5.14 5.07
CA ALA A 35 -6.32 4.62 4.56
C ALA A 35 -6.34 3.11 4.31
N LEU A 36 -5.20 2.52 3.93
CA LEU A 36 -5.09 1.09 3.58
C LEU A 36 -4.30 0.28 4.63
N ARG A 37 -3.89 0.86 5.76
CA ARG A 37 -3.04 0.16 6.74
C ARG A 37 -3.66 -1.12 7.31
N MET A 38 -4.98 -1.15 7.40
CA MET A 38 -5.74 -2.29 7.94
C MET A 38 -6.41 -3.13 6.84
N ASP A 39 -6.19 -2.81 5.56
CA ASP A 39 -6.69 -3.63 4.46
C ASP A 39 -5.90 -4.94 4.41
N GLU A 40 -6.58 -6.07 4.33
CA GLU A 40 -5.95 -7.40 4.28
C GLU A 40 -5.05 -7.60 3.05
N ARG A 41 -5.25 -6.78 2.02
CA ARG A 41 -4.46 -6.79 0.78
C ARG A 41 -3.27 -5.83 0.85
N ALA A 42 -3.07 -5.13 1.96
CA ALA A 42 -1.96 -4.21 2.15
C ALA A 42 -0.90 -4.78 3.09
N CYS A 43 0.38 -4.51 2.77
CA CYS A 43 1.49 -4.74 3.68
C CYS A 43 1.96 -3.41 4.26
N ILE A 44 2.09 -3.33 5.59
CA ILE A 44 2.69 -2.17 6.25
C ILE A 44 4.21 -2.18 6.02
N ILE A 45 4.78 -1.09 5.52
CA ILE A 45 6.22 -0.93 5.34
C ILE A 45 6.85 -0.29 6.59
N LEU A 46 7.80 -1.00 7.20
CA LEU A 46 8.68 -0.51 8.25
C LEU A 46 10.05 -1.23 8.14
N ASP A 47 10.77 -1.00 7.04
CA ASP A 47 11.95 -1.77 6.59
C ASP A 47 12.97 -2.15 7.68
N PRO A 48 13.39 -1.26 8.60
CA PRO A 48 14.33 -1.64 9.66
C PRO A 48 13.77 -2.65 10.68
N VAL A 49 12.45 -2.85 10.72
CA VAL A 49 11.73 -3.66 11.72
C VAL A 49 11.09 -4.90 11.09
N ASN A 50 10.54 -4.80 9.88
CA ASN A 50 9.72 -5.86 9.29
C ASN A 50 10.12 -6.25 7.85
N ARG A 51 11.39 -6.08 7.48
CA ARG A 51 11.89 -6.40 6.13
C ARG A 51 11.47 -7.79 5.64
N GLU A 52 11.57 -8.81 6.49
CA GLU A 52 11.17 -10.18 6.13
C GLU A 52 9.68 -10.29 5.76
N ASN A 53 8.81 -9.50 6.41
CA ASN A 53 7.39 -9.46 6.08
C ASN A 53 7.15 -8.84 4.72
N ILE A 54 7.88 -7.78 4.40
CA ILE A 54 7.80 -7.08 3.11
C ILE A 54 8.27 -8.00 1.99
N ASP A 55 9.42 -8.65 2.17
CA ASP A 55 9.94 -9.60 1.18
C ASP A 55 8.95 -10.77 0.96
N ARG A 56 8.31 -11.27 2.02
CA ARG A 56 7.24 -12.29 1.90
C ARG A 56 6.01 -11.75 1.19
N ALA A 57 5.63 -10.49 1.44
CA ALA A 57 4.47 -9.88 0.80
C ALA A 57 4.69 -9.72 -0.71
N VAL A 58 5.86 -9.20 -1.11
CA VAL A 58 6.25 -9.07 -2.51
C VAL A 58 6.31 -10.43 -3.19
N LYS A 59 6.86 -11.47 -2.53
CA LYS A 59 6.86 -12.85 -3.06
C LYS A 59 5.45 -13.46 -3.20
N ARG A 60 4.48 -12.99 -2.41
CA ARG A 60 3.06 -13.38 -2.51
C ARG A 60 2.27 -12.49 -3.48
N GLU A 61 2.95 -11.65 -4.26
CA GLU A 61 2.35 -10.74 -5.22
C GLU A 61 1.37 -9.73 -4.58
N LEU A 62 1.57 -9.40 -3.30
CA LEU A 62 0.84 -8.29 -2.67
C LEU A 62 1.32 -6.99 -3.32
N ASN A 63 0.39 -6.35 -4.01
CA ASN A 63 0.64 -5.15 -4.80
C ASN A 63 0.30 -3.85 -4.07
N CYS A 64 -0.17 -3.90 -2.82
CA CYS A 64 -0.44 -2.71 -2.01
C CYS A 64 0.49 -2.65 -0.81
N LEU A 65 1.23 -1.56 -0.69
CA LEU A 65 2.17 -1.29 0.38
C LEU A 65 1.84 0.07 1.04
N SER A 66 1.65 0.09 2.35
CA SER A 66 1.30 1.32 3.09
C SER A 66 2.38 1.65 4.12
N ALA A 67 2.90 2.86 4.10
CA ALA A 67 3.90 3.32 5.06
C ALA A 67 3.24 3.66 6.42
N ALA A 68 3.82 3.11 7.49
CA ALA A 68 3.45 3.46 8.86
C ALA A 68 4.30 4.66 9.34
N THR A 69 3.89 5.88 8.99
CA THR A 69 4.51 7.13 9.48
C THR A 69 3.84 7.68 10.74
N ALA A 70 2.74 7.08 11.21
CA ALA A 70 2.00 7.49 12.40
C ALA A 70 1.63 6.24 13.23
N PRO A 71 1.40 6.36 14.56
CA PRO A 71 1.07 5.21 15.42
C PRO A 71 -0.05 4.38 14.79
N LEU A 72 0.14 3.06 14.80
CA LEU A 72 -0.88 2.08 14.42
C LEU A 72 -2.04 2.26 15.41
N ARG A 73 -3.03 3.07 15.03
CA ARG A 73 -4.30 3.23 15.73
C ARG A 73 -5.38 2.50 14.98
#